data_AF-A0A8I0SDS1-F1
#
_entry.id   AF-A0A8I0SDS1-F1
#
_cell.length_a   1.000
_cell.length_b   1.000
_cell.length_c   1.000
_cell.angle_alpha   90.00
_cell.angle_beta   90.00
_cell.angle_gamma   90.00
#
_symmetry.space_group_name_H-M   'P 1'
#
loop_
_entity.id
_entity.type
_entity.pdbx_description
1 polymer ?
#
loop_
_entity_poly.entity_id
_entity_poly.type
_entity_poly.pdbx_seq_one_letter_code
_entity_poly.pdbx_strand_id
1 'polypeptide(L)'
;EPRELLAVLVDVDERSVAATFHLGDAIEKGAGVEWFTYGLAVAGRDGGANKHFAVRLSGDQRSAFVFDFNSNTQANYDGSHVDVLETSIVVRFPDATLGLNWSGSLAGFSTIEGDDVTTEAPVQVL
;
A
#
# COMPACT_ATOMS: atom_id res chain seq x y z
N GLU A 1 8.81 10.64 8.20
CA GLU A 1 9.40 11.09 6.92
C GLU A 1 9.16 10.03 5.85
N PRO A 2 9.01 10.40 4.57
CA PRO A 2 8.92 9.43 3.49
C PRO A 2 10.27 8.74 3.26
N ARG A 3 10.20 7.45 2.98
CA ARG A 3 11.32 6.55 2.65
C ARG A 3 11.08 5.85 1.32
N GLU A 4 12.16 5.43 0.67
CA GLU A 4 12.08 4.61 -0.54
C GLU A 4 11.30 3.32 -0.29
N LEU A 5 10.41 2.94 -1.21
CA LEU A 5 9.76 1.64 -1.17
C LEU A 5 10.59 0.62 -1.94
N LEU A 6 11.13 -0.37 -1.23
CA LEU A 6 12.00 -1.38 -1.82
C LEU A 6 11.24 -2.63 -2.28
N ALA A 7 10.23 -3.05 -1.53
CA ALA A 7 9.43 -4.23 -1.82
C ALA A 7 8.12 -4.24 -1.01
N VAL A 8 7.17 -5.06 -1.45
CA VAL A 8 5.95 -5.38 -0.67
C VAL A 8 5.86 -6.89 -0.48
N LEU A 9 5.77 -7.33 0.76
CA LEU A 9 5.38 -8.70 1.09
C LEU A 9 3.88 -8.73 1.36
N VAL A 10 3.18 -9.71 0.81
CA VAL A 10 1.74 -9.86 0.95
C VAL A 10 1.43 -11.24 1.49
N ASP A 11 0.85 -11.28 2.68
CA ASP A 11 0.28 -12.48 3.28
C ASP A 11 -1.23 -12.45 3.06
N VAL A 12 -1.78 -13.53 2.50
CA VAL A 12 -3.18 -13.64 2.12
C VAL A 12 -3.80 -14.83 2.83
N ASP A 13 -4.75 -14.53 3.69
CA ASP A 13 -5.64 -15.52 4.30
C ASP A 13 -7.04 -15.42 3.65
N GLU A 14 -7.92 -16.38 3.94
CA GLU A 14 -9.27 -16.48 3.38
C GLU A 14 -10.12 -15.20 3.59
N ARG A 15 -9.79 -14.39 4.59
CA ARG A 15 -10.55 -13.19 4.99
C ARG A 15 -9.69 -11.97 5.28
N SER A 16 -8.40 -12.00 4.99
CA SER A 16 -7.56 -10.84 5.24
C SER A 16 -6.38 -10.77 4.31
N VAL A 17 -5.96 -9.55 4.04
CA VAL A 17 -4.68 -9.25 3.42
C VAL A 17 -3.82 -8.54 4.46
N ALA A 18 -2.59 -9.00 4.65
CA ALA A 18 -1.57 -8.24 5.37
C ALA A 18 -0.47 -7.84 4.38
N ALA A 19 -0.14 -6.55 4.35
CA ALA A 19 0.93 -6.02 3.52
C ALA A 19 2.06 -5.50 4.40
N THR A 20 3.29 -5.94 4.12
CA THR A 20 4.50 -5.38 4.71
C THR A 20 5.26 -4.60 3.64
N PHE A 21 5.36 -3.29 3.84
CA PHE A 21 6.11 -2.38 2.98
C PHE A 21 7.54 -2.30 3.52
N HIS A 22 8.51 -2.79 2.76
CA HIS A 22 9.92 -2.68 3.12
C HIS A 22 10.47 -1.34 2.67
N LEU A 23 11.07 -0.62 3.60
CA LEU A 23 11.52 0.75 3.39
C LEU A 23 13.04 0.82 3.36
N GLY A 24 13.54 1.62 2.42
CA GLY A 24 14.96 1.95 2.28
C GLY A 24 15.31 3.25 3.00
N ASP A 25 16.18 4.01 2.34
CA ASP A 25 16.66 5.27 2.86
C ASP A 25 15.56 6.33 2.91
N ALA A 26 15.74 7.30 3.81
CA ALA A 26 14.90 8.49 3.85
C ALA A 26 15.05 9.27 2.55
N ILE A 27 13.91 9.69 1.99
CA ILE A 27 13.90 10.54 0.81
C ILE A 27 14.08 11.97 1.29
N GLU A 28 15.24 12.57 1.01
CA GLU A 28 15.46 13.98 1.28
C GLU A 28 14.43 14.82 0.51
N LYS A 29 13.66 15.61 1.25
CA LYS A 29 12.72 16.57 0.67
C LYS A 29 12.90 17.95 1.28
N GLY A 30 12.56 18.96 0.49
CA GLY A 30 12.38 20.31 1.01
C GLY A 30 11.30 20.33 2.09
N ALA A 31 11.34 21.33 2.98
CA ALA A 31 10.32 21.50 4.01
C ALA A 31 8.91 21.56 3.39
N GLY A 32 7.94 20.87 4.02
CA GLY A 32 6.52 21.03 3.68
C GLY A 32 5.74 19.78 3.25
N VAL A 33 6.34 18.58 3.24
CA VAL A 33 5.58 17.35 2.93
C VAL A 33 4.52 17.10 3.99
N GLU A 34 3.25 17.16 3.61
CA GLU A 34 2.13 16.94 4.51
C GLU A 34 1.76 15.46 4.64
N TRP A 35 1.88 14.68 3.56
CA TRP A 35 1.53 13.25 3.58
C TRP A 35 2.22 12.44 2.48
N PHE A 36 2.34 11.14 2.75
CA PHE A 36 2.89 10.15 1.82
C PHE A 36 2.13 8.83 1.94
N THR A 37 2.15 8.05 0.87
CA THR A 37 1.41 6.80 0.75
C THR A 37 2.34 5.68 0.31
N TYR A 38 2.18 4.50 0.90
CA TYR A 38 2.70 3.24 0.36
C TYR A 38 1.52 2.35 0.03
N GLY A 39 1.61 1.62 -1.08
CA GLY A 39 0.53 0.74 -1.45
C GLY A 39 0.93 -0.41 -2.35
N LEU A 40 0.00 -1.34 -2.44
CA LEU A 40 -0.01 -2.48 -3.34
C LEU A 40 -1.09 -2.21 -4.38
N ALA A 41 -0.70 -2.09 -5.64
CA ALA A 41 -1.59 -2.05 -6.77
C ALA A 41 -1.86 -3.48 -7.26
N VAL A 42 -3.13 -3.80 -7.45
CA VAL A 42 -3.62 -5.05 -8.04
C VAL A 42 -4.21 -4.71 -9.40
N ALA A 43 -3.67 -5.31 -10.46
CA ALA A 43 -4.20 -5.18 -11.81
C ALA A 43 -4.96 -6.45 -12.25
N GLY A 44 -5.97 -6.27 -13.10
CA GLY A 44 -6.64 -7.33 -13.82
C GLY A 44 -5.76 -7.93 -14.93
N ARG A 45 -6.22 -9.02 -15.57
CA ARG A 45 -5.53 -9.64 -16.72
C ARG A 45 -5.41 -8.73 -17.94
N ASP A 46 -6.31 -7.77 -18.04
CA ASP A 46 -6.34 -6.73 -19.08
C ASP A 46 -5.41 -5.56 -18.78
N GLY A 47 -4.70 -5.59 -17.65
CA GLY A 47 -3.85 -4.49 -17.17
C GLY A 47 -4.62 -3.35 -16.51
N GLY A 48 -5.96 -3.45 -16.39
CA GLY A 48 -6.77 -2.45 -15.71
C GLY A 48 -6.56 -2.46 -14.19
N ALA A 49 -6.61 -1.29 -13.56
CA ALA A 49 -6.55 -1.17 -12.11
C ALA A 49 -7.77 -1.86 -11.48
N ASN A 50 -7.54 -2.74 -10.51
CA ASN A 50 -8.58 -3.52 -9.84
C ASN A 50 -8.75 -3.05 -8.39
N LYS A 51 -7.68 -3.11 -7.59
CA LYS A 51 -7.68 -2.62 -6.21
C LYS A 51 -6.36 -1.99 -5.83
N HIS A 52 -6.41 -0.99 -4.95
CA HIS A 52 -5.24 -0.53 -4.20
C HIS A 52 -5.42 -0.86 -2.71
N PHE A 53 -4.40 -1.47 -2.11
CA PHE A 53 -4.27 -1.62 -0.66
C PHE A 53 -3.18 -0.65 -0.21
N ALA A 54 -3.51 0.34 0.60
CA ALA A 54 -2.58 1.43 0.87
C ALA A 54 -2.62 1.90 2.31
N VAL A 55 -1.50 2.48 2.74
CA VAL A 55 -1.33 3.21 3.99
C VAL A 55 -0.90 4.63 3.68
N ARG A 56 -1.55 5.60 4.31
CA ARG A 56 -1.19 7.01 4.28
C ARG A 56 -0.67 7.42 5.64
N LEU A 57 0.46 8.12 5.62
CA LEU A 57 1.11 8.70 6.80
C LEU A 57 1.15 10.22 6.64
N SER A 58 0.76 10.95 7.68
CA SER A 58 0.73 12.41 7.71
C SER A 58 0.99 12.92 9.13
N GLY A 59 2.15 13.53 9.38
CA GLY A 59 2.60 13.83 10.74
C GLY A 59 2.53 12.58 11.63
N ASP A 60 1.78 12.66 12.73
CA ASP A 60 1.53 11.54 13.66
C ASP A 60 0.31 10.68 13.27
N GLN A 61 -0.41 11.04 12.21
CA GLN A 61 -1.57 10.31 11.73
C GLN A 61 -1.18 9.19 10.78
N ARG A 62 -1.82 8.05 10.97
CA ARG A 62 -1.71 6.86 10.12
C ARG A 62 -3.11 6.33 9.83
N SER A 63 -3.38 6.08 8.57
CA SER A 63 -4.62 5.45 8.12
C SER A 63 -4.33 4.51 6.97
N ALA A 64 -5.16 3.50 6.82
CA ALA A 64 -5.08 2.55 5.74
C ALA A 64 -6.40 2.51 4.98
N PHE A 65 -6.36 2.13 3.71
CA PHE A 65 -7.55 1.98 2.90
C PHE A 65 -7.38 0.89 1.84
N VAL A 66 -8.52 0.31 1.46
CA VAL A 66 -8.64 -0.49 0.25
C VAL A 66 -9.56 0.26 -0.69
N PHE A 67 -9.06 0.64 -1.86
CA PHE A 67 -9.86 1.21 -2.93
C PHE A 67 -10.14 0.14 -3.98
N ASP A 68 -11.40 -0.09 -4.31
CA ASP A 68 -11.84 -0.99 -5.38
C ASP A 68 -12.29 -0.17 -6.58
N PHE A 69 -11.56 -0.30 -7.69
CA PHE A 69 -11.80 0.45 -8.91
C PHE A 69 -13.00 -0.08 -9.70
N ASN A 70 -13.36 -1.36 -9.54
CA ASN A 70 -14.50 -1.94 -10.25
C ASN A 70 -15.83 -1.43 -9.68
N SER A 71 -15.91 -1.30 -8.35
CA SER A 71 -17.10 -0.79 -7.67
C SER A 71 -17.02 0.69 -7.31
N ASN A 72 -15.87 1.34 -7.49
CA ASN A 72 -15.60 2.71 -7.06
C ASN A 72 -15.92 2.94 -5.58
N THR A 73 -15.44 2.02 -4.73
CA THR A 73 -15.69 2.04 -3.27
C THR A 73 -14.38 2.02 -2.50
N GLN A 74 -14.39 2.67 -1.34
CA GLN A 74 -13.24 2.69 -0.42
C GLN A 74 -13.63 2.15 0.95
N ALA A 75 -12.90 1.13 1.42
CA ALA A 75 -12.89 0.72 2.81
C ALA A 75 -11.75 1.44 3.53
N ASN A 76 -12.01 1.99 4.72
CA ASN A 76 -11.05 2.76 5.51
C ASN A 76 -10.76 2.04 6.82
N TYR A 77 -9.49 2.07 7.23
CA TYR A 77 -8.97 1.46 8.43
C TYR A 77 -8.20 2.52 9.22
N ASP A 78 -8.44 2.59 10.51
CA ASP A 78 -7.74 3.53 11.38
C ASP A 78 -6.31 3.04 11.70
N GLY A 79 -5.58 3.84 12.47
CA GLY A 79 -4.19 3.57 12.82
C GLY A 79 -3.95 2.31 13.64
N SER A 80 -4.97 1.65 14.20
CA SER A 80 -4.79 0.37 14.91
C SER A 80 -4.43 -0.79 13.98
N HIS A 81 -4.66 -0.61 12.68
CA HIS A 81 -4.33 -1.58 11.63
C HIS A 81 -2.93 -1.39 11.05
N VAL A 82 -2.18 -0.39 11.50
CA VAL A 82 -0.92 0.05 10.91
C VAL A 82 0.18 0.05 11.97
N ASP A 83 1.16 -0.82 11.84
CA ASP A 83 2.39 -0.79 12.63
C ASP A 83 3.51 -0.14 11.82
N VAL A 84 4.06 0.96 12.33
CA VAL A 84 5.21 1.64 11.72
C VAL A 84 6.45 1.23 12.48
N LEU A 85 7.39 0.61 11.78
CA LEU A 85 8.70 0.20 12.27
C LEU A 85 9.78 1.05 11.59
N GLU A 86 11.03 0.91 12.04
CA GLU A 86 12.14 1.72 11.53
C GLU A 86 12.33 1.57 10.01
N THR A 87 12.23 0.34 9.50
CA THR A 87 12.50 -0.02 8.10
C THR A 87 11.33 -0.75 7.43
N SER A 88 10.16 -0.74 8.06
CA SER A 88 8.97 -1.34 7.46
C SER A 88 7.68 -0.77 8.00
N ILE A 89 6.60 -0.92 7.22
CA ILE A 89 5.24 -0.66 7.68
C ILE A 89 4.42 -1.92 7.45
N VAL A 90 3.78 -2.41 8.50
CA VAL A 90 2.88 -3.56 8.44
C VAL A 90 1.45 -3.07 8.52
N VAL A 91 0.63 -3.46 7.55
CA VAL A 91 -0.77 -3.07 7.46
C VAL A 91 -1.65 -4.30 7.36
N ARG A 92 -2.69 -4.34 8.18
CA ARG A 92 -3.67 -5.44 8.20
C ARG A 92 -5.00 -4.94 7.66
N PHE A 93 -5.52 -5.62 6.64
CA PHE A 93 -6.79 -5.34 6.00
C PHE A 93 -7.75 -6.52 6.27
N PRO A 94 -8.45 -6.54 7.42
CA PRO A 94 -9.47 -7.54 7.70
C PRO A 94 -10.64 -7.41 6.73
N ASP A 95 -11.30 -8.52 6.45
CA ASP A 95 -12.44 -8.63 5.53
C ASP A 95 -12.13 -8.16 4.09
N ALA A 96 -10.85 -8.06 3.75
CA ALA A 96 -10.37 -7.72 2.43
C ALA A 96 -9.82 -8.95 1.71
N THR A 97 -10.02 -8.99 0.40
CA THR A 97 -9.47 -10.01 -0.49
C THR A 97 -8.71 -9.33 -1.61
N LEU A 98 -7.59 -9.91 -2.07
CA LEU A 98 -6.97 -9.47 -3.33
C LEU A 98 -7.96 -9.50 -4.51
N GLY A 99 -8.96 -10.40 -4.44
CA GLY A 99 -10.02 -10.59 -5.43
C GLY A 99 -10.03 -12.04 -5.94
N LEU A 100 -11.21 -12.54 -6.33
CA LEU A 100 -11.50 -13.98 -6.54
C LEU A 100 -10.63 -14.72 -7.58
N ASN A 101 -9.79 -14.04 -8.35
CA ASN A 101 -8.88 -14.64 -9.34
C ASN A 101 -7.72 -13.68 -9.65
N TRP A 102 -6.93 -13.27 -8.66
CA TRP A 102 -5.72 -12.46 -8.93
C TRP A 102 -4.80 -13.26 -9.88
N SER A 103 -4.89 -12.91 -11.15
CA SER A 103 -4.16 -13.55 -12.25
C SER A 103 -3.62 -12.49 -13.20
N GLY A 104 -3.72 -11.22 -12.78
CA GLY A 104 -2.96 -10.10 -13.32
C GLY A 104 -1.71 -9.84 -12.47
N SER A 105 -1.16 -8.65 -12.58
CA SER A 105 0.07 -8.25 -11.89
C SER A 105 -0.18 -7.59 -10.53
N LEU A 106 0.83 -7.68 -9.67
CA LEU A 106 0.96 -6.89 -8.45
C LEU A 106 2.16 -5.97 -8.59
N ALA A 107 2.02 -4.73 -8.13
CA ALA A 107 3.12 -3.78 -8.05
C ALA A 107 3.03 -3.00 -6.74
N GLY A 108 4.17 -2.86 -6.05
CA GLY A 108 4.28 -1.92 -4.95
C GLY A 108 4.45 -0.50 -5.51
N PHE A 109 3.80 0.46 -4.88
CA PHE A 109 3.92 1.86 -5.23
C PHE A 109 4.08 2.75 -4.00
N SER A 110 4.69 3.91 -4.20
CA SER A 110 4.73 4.96 -3.20
C SER A 110 4.46 6.31 -3.85
N THR A 111 3.72 7.16 -3.13
CA THR A 111 3.45 8.54 -3.56
C THR A 111 3.73 9.51 -2.43
N ILE A 112 4.08 10.73 -2.80
CA ILE A 112 4.20 11.85 -1.85
C ILE A 112 3.32 12.97 -2.38
N GLU A 113 2.34 13.37 -1.59
CA GLU A 113 1.35 14.38 -1.99
C GLU A 113 0.60 14.07 -3.31
N GLY A 114 0.58 12.79 -3.69
CA GLY A 114 -0.08 12.30 -4.90
C GLY A 114 0.87 12.12 -6.09
N ASP A 115 2.10 12.65 -6.00
CA ASP A 115 3.12 12.43 -7.01
C ASP A 115 3.78 11.07 -6.81
N ASP A 116 3.89 10.31 -7.90
CA ASP A 116 4.53 9.01 -7.91
C ASP A 116 6.03 9.12 -7.59
N VAL A 117 6.49 8.26 -6.68
CA VAL A 117 7.90 8.12 -6.29
C VAL A 117 8.41 6.74 -6.68
N THR A 118 7.59 5.72 -6.47
CA THR A 118 7.85 4.34 -6.89
C THR A 118 6.57 3.79 -7.48
N THR A 119 6.63 3.13 -8.63
CA THR A 119 5.45 2.58 -9.31
C THR A 119 5.52 1.07 -9.56
N GLU A 120 6.71 0.48 -9.47
CA GLU A 120 6.96 -0.93 -9.81
C GLU A 120 7.85 -1.64 -8.77
N ALA A 121 7.68 -1.33 -7.48
CA ALA A 121 8.40 -2.07 -6.44
C ALA A 121 7.99 -3.56 -6.48
N PRO A 122 8.95 -4.49 -6.36
CA PRO A 122 8.68 -5.92 -6.41
C PRO A 122 7.70 -6.34 -5.31
N VAL A 123 6.80 -7.24 -5.66
CA VAL A 123 5.82 -7.83 -4.74
C VAL A 123 6.05 -9.32 -4.63
N GLN A 124 6.10 -9.81 -3.40
CA GLN A 124 6.12 -11.25 -3.11
C GLN A 124 4.87 -11.62 -2.31
N VAL A 125 4.13 -12.59 -2.81
CA VAL A 125 3.02 -13.23 -2.08
C VAL A 125 3.55 -14.46 -1.35
N LEU A 126 3.19 -14.61 -0.09
CA LEU A 126 3.65 -15.68 0.81
C LEU A 126 2.69 -16.87 0.84
#